data_AF-A0A3N2K0N0-F1
#
_entry.id   AF-A0A3N2K0N0-F1
#
_cell.length_a   1.000
_cell.length_b   1.000
_cell.length_c   1.000
_cell.angle_alpha   90.00
_cell.angle_beta   90.00
_cell.angle_gamma   90.00
#
_symmetry.space_group_name_H-M   'P 1'
#
loop_
_entity.id
_entity.type
_entity.pdbx_description
1 polymer ?
#
loop_
_entity_poly.entity_id
_entity_poly.type
_entity_poly.pdbx_seq_one_letter_code
_entity_poly.pdbx_strand_id
1 'polypeptide(L)'
;MDERDSLRAELDKSRRRLKRARRERDELLAQLGTRAGEAPAGLGYLFIVTYGRSGSTLLQGILNSIPGYAIRGENGDALRGLYEFRERMRFNSNKQRRSTELASSHPYYGIDLYDDPAAREQLQGLALATVIHPPLDARVVGYKEIRWFTPDYQEYLAFVVSVFPGARFVVNTREHEVVAQSKWWAKDPQALEKLGEYEAKLDAMCKVLGDRAFRVHYDEYIADPASLRAMFEWLGEEFDVESVKQVMAVRHSY
;
A
#
# COMPACT_ATOMS: atom_id res chain seq x y z
N MET A 1 -1.88 -11.65 41.13
CA MET A 1 -2.30 -10.38 40.51
C MET A 1 -1.08 -9.91 39.77
N ASP A 2 -1.05 -10.24 38.49
CA ASP A 2 0.10 -10.90 37.89
C ASP A 2 1.01 -9.93 37.15
N GLU A 3 2.30 -10.23 37.14
CA GLU A 3 3.35 -9.58 36.35
C GLU A 3 2.93 -9.32 34.89
N ARG A 4 2.07 -10.18 34.34
CA ARG A 4 1.47 -10.06 33.01
C ARG A 4 0.53 -8.87 32.85
N ASP A 5 -0.21 -8.50 33.89
CA ASP A 5 -1.11 -7.34 33.90
C ASP A 5 -0.32 -6.04 34.06
N SER A 6 0.77 -6.08 34.85
CA SER A 6 1.72 -4.97 34.96
C SER A 6 2.40 -4.68 33.61
N LEU A 7 2.92 -5.71 32.93
CA LEU A 7 3.54 -5.56 31.61
C LEU A 7 2.56 -5.06 30.54
N ARG A 8 1.29 -5.48 30.59
CA ARG A 8 0.24 -4.95 29.70
C ARG A 8 -0.05 -3.48 29.94
N ALA A 9 -0.17 -3.07 31.20
CA ALA A 9 -0.37 -1.68 31.56
C ALA A 9 0.82 -0.80 31.13
N GLU A 10 2.04 -1.32 31.25
CA GLU A 10 3.26 -0.62 30.83
C GLU A 10 3.38 -0.50 29.31
N LEU A 11 3.01 -1.55 28.56
CA LEU A 11 2.93 -1.51 27.10
C LEU A 11 1.90 -0.49 26.62
N ASP A 12 0.72 -0.43 27.25
CA ASP A 12 -0.32 0.54 26.89
C ASP A 12 0.09 1.97 27.22
N LYS A 13 0.78 2.19 28.34
CA LYS A 13 1.37 3.48 28.69
C LYS A 13 2.43 3.92 27.67
N SER A 14 3.27 3.00 27.23
CA SER A 14 4.29 3.23 26.21
C SER A 14 3.67 3.54 24.84
N ARG A 15 2.62 2.83 24.43
CA ARG A 15 1.85 3.10 23.20
C ARG A 15 1.20 4.48 23.22
N ARG A 16 0.62 4.88 24.35
CA ARG A 16 0.02 6.23 24.52
C ARG A 16 1.08 7.32 24.41
N ARG A 17 2.26 7.12 25.02
CA ARG A 17 3.40 8.05 24.90
C ARG A 17 3.88 8.17 23.46
N LEU A 18 4.03 7.06 22.75
CA LEU A 18 4.43 7.07 21.33
C LEU A 18 3.41 7.78 20.44
N LYS A 19 2.11 7.56 20.69
CA LYS A 19 1.04 8.25 19.96
C LYS A 19 1.08 9.76 20.19
N ARG A 20 1.32 10.20 21.43
CA ARG A 20 1.47 11.62 21.77
C ARG A 20 2.71 12.23 21.11
N ALA A 21 3.86 11.57 21.20
CA ALA A 21 5.10 12.05 20.59
C ALA A 21 5.00 12.17 19.05
N ARG A 22 4.31 11.23 18.40
CA ARG A 22 4.02 11.31 16.95
C ARG A 22 3.17 12.53 16.61
N ARG A 23 2.10 12.75 17.36
CA ARG A 23 1.22 13.91 17.16
C ARG A 23 1.98 15.24 17.36
N GLU A 24 2.78 15.33 18.40
CA GLU A 24 3.58 16.52 18.71
C GLU A 24 4.64 16.79 17.63
N ARG A 25 5.29 15.74 17.11
CA ARG A 25 6.15 15.83 15.93
C ARG A 25 5.38 16.35 14.71
N ASP A 26 4.19 15.82 14.43
CA ASP A 26 3.39 16.22 13.27
C ASP A 26 2.94 17.69 13.39
N GLU A 27 2.58 18.13 14.61
CA GLU A 27 2.27 19.54 14.91
C GLU A 27 3.50 20.45 14.75
N LEU A 28 4.68 20.01 15.19
CA LEU A 28 5.93 20.75 15.00
C LEU A 28 6.34 20.83 13.52
N LEU A 29 6.15 19.75 12.75
CA LEU A 29 6.40 19.73 11.30
C LEU A 29 5.46 20.67 10.54
N ALA A 30 4.20 20.78 10.99
CA ALA A 30 3.26 21.75 10.46
C ALA A 30 3.66 23.20 10.82
N GLN A 31 4.18 23.43 12.03
CA GLN A 31 4.66 24.75 12.49
C GLN A 31 5.96 25.21 11.83
N LEU A 32 6.86 24.28 11.48
CA LEU A 32 8.15 24.57 10.85
C LEU A 32 8.03 24.95 9.36
N GLY A 33 6.83 25.04 8.80
CA GLY A 33 6.63 25.51 7.42
C GLY A 33 7.18 24.57 6.36
N THR A 34 7.60 23.34 6.72
CA THR A 34 7.65 22.23 5.78
C THR A 34 6.26 22.07 5.21
N ARG A 35 6.05 22.53 3.97
CA ARG A 35 4.80 22.37 3.23
C ARG A 35 4.35 20.93 3.38
N ALA A 36 3.31 20.70 4.19
CA ALA A 36 2.57 19.45 4.19
C ALA A 36 2.01 19.29 2.76
N GLY A 37 2.76 18.60 1.90
CA GLY A 37 2.51 18.56 0.47
C GLY A 37 3.76 18.38 -0.39
N GLU A 38 4.95 18.81 0.07
CA GLU A 38 6.20 18.48 -0.61
C GLU A 38 6.79 17.24 0.04
N ALA A 39 6.52 16.08 -0.56
CA ALA A 39 7.28 14.88 -0.24
C ALA A 39 8.79 15.15 -0.44
N PRO A 40 9.66 14.52 0.35
CA PRO A 40 11.10 14.55 0.10
C PRO A 40 11.38 14.34 -1.40
N ALA A 41 12.14 15.25 -2.01
CA ALA A 41 12.50 15.10 -3.41
C ALA A 41 13.24 13.76 -3.59
N GLY A 42 12.78 12.93 -4.54
CA GLY A 42 13.43 11.66 -4.87
C GLY A 42 12.95 10.42 -4.09
N LEU A 43 11.75 10.42 -3.50
CA LEU A 43 11.16 9.20 -2.93
C LEU A 43 10.98 8.10 -3.99
N GLY A 44 11.36 6.87 -3.61
CA GLY A 44 10.90 5.64 -4.26
C GLY A 44 9.54 5.19 -3.74
N TYR A 45 8.81 4.44 -4.56
CA TYR A 45 7.49 3.89 -4.19
C TYR A 45 7.49 2.37 -4.26
N LEU A 46 7.00 1.72 -3.20
CA LEU A 46 6.89 0.26 -3.11
C LEU A 46 5.55 -0.15 -2.51
N PHE A 47 4.76 -0.93 -3.25
CA PHE A 47 3.46 -1.41 -2.79
C PHE A 47 3.47 -2.94 -2.63
N ILE A 48 2.82 -3.43 -1.58
CA ILE A 48 2.60 -4.86 -1.41
C ILE A 48 1.20 -5.19 -1.92
N VAL A 49 1.13 -6.08 -2.91
CA VAL A 49 -0.09 -6.54 -3.57
C VAL A 49 -0.31 -8.01 -3.21
N THR A 50 -1.47 -8.32 -2.63
CA THR A 50 -1.73 -9.68 -2.12
C THR A 50 -3.22 -9.88 -1.84
N TYR A 51 -3.59 -11.04 -1.30
CA TYR A 51 -4.88 -11.32 -0.67
C TYR A 51 -4.73 -11.51 0.85
N GLY A 52 -5.85 -11.53 1.56
CA GLY A 52 -5.86 -11.68 3.00
C GLY A 52 -5.30 -13.03 3.47
N ARG A 53 -4.60 -13.02 4.61
CA ARG A 53 -4.01 -14.21 5.29
C ARG A 53 -2.77 -14.83 4.61
N SER A 54 -2.19 -14.13 3.64
CA SER A 54 -0.97 -14.51 2.94
C SER A 54 0.35 -14.18 3.68
N GLY A 55 0.29 -13.66 4.91
CA GLY A 55 1.49 -13.24 5.66
C GLY A 55 2.09 -11.90 5.22
N SER A 56 1.39 -11.14 4.39
CA SER A 56 1.84 -9.82 3.91
C SER A 56 2.18 -8.80 5.01
N THR A 57 1.64 -8.93 6.24
CA THR A 57 2.02 -8.08 7.38
C THR A 57 3.42 -8.41 7.92
N LEU A 58 3.84 -9.68 7.86
CA LEU A 58 5.23 -10.05 8.16
C LEU A 58 6.16 -9.50 7.07
N LEU A 59 5.81 -9.68 5.79
CA LEU A 59 6.57 -9.12 4.67
C LEU A 59 6.71 -7.59 4.78
N GLN A 60 5.64 -6.90 5.18
CA GLN A 60 5.69 -5.48 5.51
C GLN A 60 6.70 -5.17 6.62
N GLY A 61 6.74 -5.98 7.68
CA GLY A 61 7.74 -5.86 8.75
C GLY A 61 9.16 -6.01 8.21
N ILE A 62 9.41 -7.00 7.34
CA ILE A 62 10.71 -7.26 6.71
C ILE A 62 11.14 -6.08 5.84
N LEU A 63 10.23 -5.55 5.02
CA LEU A 63 10.56 -4.36 4.20
C LEU A 63 10.84 -3.13 5.06
N ASN A 64 10.13 -2.98 6.18
CA ASN A 64 10.36 -1.87 7.12
C ASN A 64 11.62 -2.02 7.99
N SER A 65 12.32 -3.16 7.97
CA SER A 65 13.64 -3.26 8.60
C SER A 65 14.75 -2.70 7.72
N ILE A 66 14.46 -2.39 6.45
CA ILE A 66 15.41 -1.73 5.54
C ILE A 66 15.51 -0.25 5.93
N PRO A 67 16.72 0.30 6.16
CA PRO A 67 16.89 1.71 6.52
C PRO A 67 16.24 2.67 5.52
N GLY A 68 15.38 3.56 6.00
CA GLY A 68 14.65 4.54 5.17
C GLY A 68 13.44 3.99 4.42
N TYR A 69 13.01 2.73 4.67
CA TYR A 69 11.74 2.22 4.16
C TYR A 69 10.59 2.54 5.13
N ALA A 70 9.46 2.99 4.58
CA ALA A 70 8.23 3.26 5.33
C ALA A 70 7.00 2.73 4.58
N ILE A 71 6.78 1.43 4.69
CA ILE A 71 5.64 0.71 4.12
C ILE A 71 4.50 0.65 5.13
N ARG A 72 3.41 1.36 4.85
CA ARG A 72 2.20 1.42 5.68
C ARG A 72 1.31 0.18 5.51
N GLY A 73 0.41 -0.02 6.47
CA GLY A 73 -0.54 -1.13 6.44
C GLY A 73 -1.67 -0.89 5.44
N GLU A 74 -2.68 -1.77 5.50
CA GLU A 74 -3.91 -1.60 4.74
C GLU A 74 -4.57 -0.26 5.06
N ASN A 75 -5.07 0.41 4.03
CA ASN A 75 -5.81 1.66 4.14
C ASN A 75 -7.30 1.47 3.84
N GLY A 76 -7.74 0.24 3.60
CA GLY A 76 -9.14 -0.08 3.39
C GLY A 76 -9.68 0.52 2.11
N ASP A 77 -8.90 0.42 1.03
CA ASP A 77 -9.26 0.96 -0.30
C ASP A 77 -9.36 2.49 -0.37
N ALA A 78 -8.60 3.22 0.43
CA ALA A 78 -8.55 4.68 0.33
C ALA A 78 -8.06 5.16 -1.05
N LEU A 79 -7.01 4.54 -1.60
CA LEU A 79 -6.50 4.89 -2.95
C LEU A 79 -7.48 4.52 -4.06
N ARG A 80 -8.27 3.47 -3.85
CA ARG A 80 -9.35 3.08 -4.74
C ARG A 80 -10.41 4.18 -4.82
N GLY A 81 -10.75 4.80 -3.68
CA GLY A 81 -11.63 5.97 -3.66
C GLY A 81 -11.10 7.14 -4.51
N LEU A 82 -9.78 7.37 -4.50
CA LEU A 82 -9.14 8.39 -5.35
C LEU A 82 -9.22 8.03 -6.84
N TYR A 83 -9.02 6.76 -7.18
CA TYR A 83 -9.23 6.26 -8.53
C TYR A 83 -10.66 6.48 -9.01
N GLU A 84 -11.65 6.09 -8.21
CA GLU A 84 -13.07 6.26 -8.56
C GLU A 84 -13.46 7.73 -8.71
N PHE A 85 -12.94 8.61 -7.86
CA PHE A 85 -13.10 10.05 -8.00
C PHE A 85 -12.58 10.53 -9.36
N ARG A 86 -11.34 10.17 -9.70
CA ARG A 86 -10.73 10.54 -10.99
C ARG A 86 -11.55 10.03 -12.17
N GLU A 87 -11.94 8.75 -12.17
CA GLU A 87 -12.69 8.19 -13.31
C GLU A 87 -14.07 8.84 -13.47
N ARG A 88 -14.77 9.15 -12.36
CA ARG A 88 -16.02 9.92 -12.41
C ARG A 88 -15.81 11.32 -12.99
N MET A 89 -14.75 12.02 -12.58
CA MET A 89 -14.44 13.36 -13.09
C MET A 89 -14.07 13.32 -14.58
N ARG A 90 -13.19 12.40 -14.99
CA ARG A 90 -12.80 12.22 -16.39
C ARG A 90 -13.99 11.88 -17.28
N PHE A 91 -14.81 10.93 -16.87
CA PHE A 91 -15.98 10.52 -17.64
C PHE A 91 -16.94 11.70 -17.88
N ASN A 92 -17.31 12.41 -16.81
CA ASN A 92 -18.25 13.51 -16.93
C ASN A 92 -17.64 14.70 -17.69
N SER A 93 -16.39 15.05 -17.42
CA SER A 93 -15.69 16.12 -18.15
C SER A 93 -15.62 15.83 -19.65
N ASN A 94 -15.19 14.63 -20.04
CA ASN A 94 -15.08 14.22 -21.44
C ASN A 94 -16.44 14.18 -22.15
N LYS A 95 -17.51 13.82 -21.43
CA LYS A 95 -18.87 13.81 -21.98
C LYS A 95 -19.32 15.22 -22.37
N GLN A 96 -19.02 16.21 -21.53
CA GLN A 96 -19.46 17.60 -21.75
C GLN A 96 -18.55 18.37 -22.72
N ARG A 97 -17.24 18.06 -22.79
CA ARG A 97 -16.32 18.67 -23.79
C ARG A 97 -16.73 18.42 -25.24
N ARG A 98 -17.57 17.42 -25.50
CA ARG A 98 -18.09 17.10 -26.84
C ARG A 98 -19.16 18.08 -27.33
N SER A 99 -19.72 18.94 -26.47
CA SER A 99 -20.97 19.65 -26.75
C SER A 99 -20.90 21.19 -26.73
N THR A 100 -19.77 21.80 -27.12
CA THR A 100 -19.49 23.26 -27.03
C THR A 100 -19.25 23.77 -25.61
N GLU A 101 -18.70 24.99 -25.48
CA GLU A 101 -18.44 25.63 -24.17
C GLU A 101 -19.71 25.66 -23.33
N LEU A 102 -19.60 25.23 -22.07
CA LEU A 102 -20.75 25.16 -21.18
C LEU A 102 -21.10 26.57 -20.69
N ALA A 103 -22.30 27.04 -21.04
CA ALA A 103 -22.85 28.26 -20.45
C ALA A 103 -23.05 28.10 -18.93
N SER A 104 -23.03 29.20 -18.18
CA SER A 104 -23.25 29.18 -16.72
C SER A 104 -24.63 28.65 -16.29
N SER A 105 -25.59 28.60 -17.21
CA SER A 105 -26.91 27.98 -17.02
C SER A 105 -26.93 26.47 -17.24
N HIS A 106 -25.83 25.87 -17.71
CA HIS A 106 -25.75 24.44 -17.96
C HIS A 106 -25.61 23.65 -16.64
N PRO A 107 -26.33 22.52 -16.44
CA PRO A 107 -26.28 21.76 -15.18
C PRO A 107 -24.90 21.22 -14.79
N TYR A 108 -23.98 21.15 -15.76
CA TYR A 108 -22.61 20.68 -15.59
C TYR A 108 -21.56 21.79 -15.76
N TYR A 109 -21.96 23.06 -15.68
CA TYR A 109 -21.05 24.19 -15.83
C TYR A 109 -19.78 24.03 -14.98
N GLY A 110 -18.60 24.12 -15.62
CA GLY A 110 -17.29 24.04 -14.98
C GLY A 110 -16.69 22.64 -14.89
N ILE A 111 -17.43 21.56 -15.17
CA ILE A 111 -16.86 20.19 -15.14
C ILE A 111 -15.89 19.93 -16.30
N ASP A 112 -16.06 20.65 -17.40
CA ASP A 112 -15.20 20.65 -18.57
C ASP A 112 -13.81 21.24 -18.28
N LEU A 113 -13.67 22.01 -17.19
CA LEU A 113 -12.41 22.57 -16.69
C LEU A 113 -11.54 21.54 -15.95
N TYR A 114 -12.04 20.32 -15.70
CA TYR A 114 -11.25 19.29 -15.03
C TYR A 114 -9.96 18.97 -15.80
N ASP A 115 -8.83 19.21 -15.15
CA ASP A 115 -7.50 18.93 -15.67
C ASP A 115 -6.98 17.63 -15.03
N ASP A 116 -6.97 16.55 -15.81
CA ASP A 116 -6.59 15.23 -15.34
C ASP A 116 -5.10 15.12 -14.93
N PRO A 117 -4.13 15.65 -15.72
CA PRO A 117 -2.76 15.83 -15.28
C PRO A 117 -2.61 16.55 -13.93
N ALA A 118 -3.25 17.71 -13.75
CA ALA A 118 -3.15 18.48 -12.51
C ALA A 118 -3.80 17.75 -11.33
N ALA A 119 -4.96 17.13 -11.56
CA ALA A 119 -5.62 16.31 -10.55
C ALA A 119 -4.74 15.13 -10.10
N ARG A 120 -4.04 14.46 -11.03
CA ARG A 120 -3.14 13.35 -10.70
C ARG A 120 -2.02 13.77 -9.74
N GLU A 121 -1.40 14.93 -9.95
CA GLU A 121 -0.39 15.48 -9.05
C GLU A 121 -0.97 15.78 -7.66
N GLN A 122 -2.17 16.38 -7.60
CA GLN A 122 -2.85 16.65 -6.35
C GLN A 122 -3.27 15.37 -5.61
N LEU A 123 -3.70 14.34 -6.33
CA LEU A 123 -4.04 13.03 -5.75
C LEU A 123 -2.80 12.33 -5.18
N GLN A 124 -1.64 12.46 -5.83
CA GLN A 124 -0.37 11.99 -5.28
C GLN A 124 -0.05 12.72 -3.98
N GLY A 125 -0.10 14.05 -3.99
CA GLY A 125 0.12 14.89 -2.80
C GLY A 125 -0.83 14.53 -1.66
N LEU A 126 -2.12 14.34 -1.95
CA LEU A 126 -3.12 13.93 -0.98
C LEU A 126 -2.79 12.54 -0.39
N ALA A 127 -2.47 11.56 -1.22
CA ALA A 127 -2.10 10.23 -0.76
C ALA A 127 -0.85 10.24 0.13
N LEU A 128 0.15 11.06 -0.22
CA LEU A 128 1.35 11.26 0.57
C LEU A 128 1.03 11.93 1.92
N ALA A 129 0.20 12.96 1.90
CA ALA A 129 -0.15 13.72 3.10
C ALA A 129 -1.14 13.01 4.04
N THR A 130 -1.87 11.99 3.57
CA THR A 130 -2.97 11.38 4.38
C THR A 130 -2.87 9.87 4.56
N VAL A 131 -2.40 9.12 3.57
CA VAL A 131 -2.33 7.65 3.64
C VAL A 131 -0.92 7.21 3.98
N ILE A 132 0.07 7.74 3.27
CA ILE A 132 1.45 7.27 3.36
C ILE A 132 2.20 7.96 4.51
N HIS A 133 2.04 9.28 4.66
CA HIS A 133 2.76 10.11 5.63
C HIS A 133 4.27 9.78 5.67
N PRO A 134 5.05 10.14 4.63
CA PRO A 134 6.48 9.88 4.58
C PRO A 134 7.20 10.46 5.81
N PRO A 135 8.00 9.64 6.53
CA PRO A 135 9.01 10.17 7.45
C PRO A 135 10.03 11.06 6.73
N LEU A 136 10.69 11.96 7.48
CA LEU A 136 11.70 12.87 6.91
C LEU A 136 12.91 12.12 6.33
N ASP A 137 13.27 10.99 6.94
CA ASP A 137 14.38 10.11 6.58
C ASP A 137 13.96 9.01 5.59
N ALA A 138 12.74 9.06 5.06
CA ALA A 138 12.26 8.05 4.13
C ALA A 138 12.96 8.17 2.77
N ARG A 139 13.44 7.04 2.27
CA ARG A 139 13.90 6.82 0.89
C ARG A 139 12.82 6.15 0.05
N VAL A 140 12.11 5.18 0.63
CA VAL A 140 11.06 4.41 -0.04
C VAL A 140 9.81 4.38 0.81
N VAL A 141 8.67 4.67 0.20
CA VAL A 141 7.39 4.68 0.88
C VAL A 141 6.35 3.87 0.14
N GLY A 142 5.30 3.49 0.84
CA GLY A 142 4.11 2.93 0.21
C GLY A 142 3.22 2.27 1.21
N TYR A 143 2.48 1.27 0.77
CA TYR A 143 1.53 0.55 1.62
C TYR A 143 1.29 -0.87 1.14
N LYS A 144 0.72 -1.67 2.02
CA LYS A 144 0.23 -3.02 1.77
C LYS A 144 -1.28 -3.00 1.60
N GLU A 145 -1.82 -3.65 0.58
CA GLU A 145 -3.27 -3.78 0.41
C GLU A 145 -3.65 -5.20 -0.05
N ILE A 146 -4.80 -5.68 0.40
CA ILE A 146 -5.33 -7.04 0.16
C ILE A 146 -6.57 -7.07 -0.74
N ARG A 147 -7.05 -5.90 -1.19
CA ARG A 147 -8.36 -5.70 -1.85
C ARG A 147 -8.23 -5.26 -3.31
N TRP A 148 -7.36 -5.90 -4.07
CA TRP A 148 -7.10 -5.52 -5.46
C TRP A 148 -8.09 -6.10 -6.49
N PHE A 149 -8.94 -7.06 -6.09
CA PHE A 149 -9.52 -8.06 -6.99
C PHE A 149 -10.87 -7.70 -7.62
N THR A 150 -11.14 -6.42 -7.83
CA THR A 150 -12.35 -5.95 -8.50
C THR A 150 -12.30 -6.21 -10.01
N PRO A 151 -13.41 -6.05 -10.76
CA PRO A 151 -13.41 -6.27 -12.21
C PRO A 151 -12.43 -5.40 -13.00
N ASP A 152 -12.25 -4.16 -12.58
CA ASP A 152 -11.41 -3.09 -13.16
C ASP A 152 -10.01 -2.98 -12.50
N TYR A 153 -9.49 -4.09 -11.99
CA TYR A 153 -8.22 -4.11 -11.27
C TYR A 153 -7.03 -3.64 -12.11
N GLN A 154 -7.08 -3.84 -13.44
CA GLN A 154 -6.01 -3.44 -14.35
C GLN A 154 -5.97 -1.92 -14.51
N GLU A 155 -7.12 -1.29 -14.66
CA GLU A 155 -7.29 0.16 -14.73
C GLU A 155 -6.90 0.81 -13.40
N TYR A 156 -7.29 0.21 -12.28
CA TYR A 156 -6.88 0.67 -10.97
C TYR A 156 -5.35 0.57 -10.77
N LEU A 157 -4.73 -0.53 -11.19
CA LEU A 157 -3.28 -0.68 -11.14
C LEU A 157 -2.58 0.38 -12.02
N ALA A 158 -3.09 0.62 -13.23
CA ALA A 158 -2.56 1.65 -14.12
C ALA A 158 -2.68 3.05 -13.49
N PHE A 159 -3.78 3.33 -12.79
CA PHE A 159 -3.93 4.56 -12.01
C PHE A 159 -2.85 4.68 -10.94
N VAL A 160 -2.61 3.63 -10.14
CA VAL A 160 -1.57 3.66 -9.09
C VAL A 160 -0.18 3.93 -9.70
N VAL A 161 0.16 3.27 -10.81
CA VAL A 161 1.42 3.53 -11.54
C VAL A 161 1.50 4.98 -12.06
N SER A 162 0.37 5.54 -12.50
CA SER A 162 0.33 6.93 -12.98
C SER A 162 0.51 7.95 -11.84
N VAL A 163 -0.07 7.70 -10.67
CA VAL A 163 0.01 8.57 -9.49
C VAL A 163 1.38 8.47 -8.82
N PHE A 164 2.02 7.31 -8.88
CA PHE A 164 3.33 7.06 -8.29
C PHE A 164 4.35 6.65 -9.37
N PRO A 165 4.91 7.61 -10.12
CA PRO A 165 5.92 7.32 -11.13
C PRO A 165 7.10 6.53 -10.55
N GLY A 166 7.54 5.50 -11.28
CA GLY A 166 8.61 4.62 -10.81
C GLY A 166 8.22 3.61 -9.72
N ALA A 167 6.92 3.50 -9.37
CA ALA A 167 6.48 2.52 -8.39
C ALA A 167 6.85 1.09 -8.76
N ARG A 168 7.32 0.38 -7.73
CA ARG A 168 7.62 -1.05 -7.69
C ARG A 168 6.57 -1.78 -6.85
N PHE A 169 6.39 -3.07 -7.10
CA PHE A 169 5.33 -3.89 -6.50
C PHE A 169 5.90 -5.22 -6.03
N VAL A 170 5.73 -5.53 -4.74
CA VAL A 170 5.98 -6.88 -4.24
C VAL A 170 4.66 -7.63 -4.21
N VAL A 171 4.58 -8.71 -4.99
CA VAL A 171 3.41 -9.58 -5.07
C VAL A 171 3.61 -10.76 -4.14
N ASN A 172 2.78 -10.88 -3.11
CA ASN A 172 2.91 -11.93 -2.10
C ASN A 172 1.77 -12.93 -2.21
N THR A 173 2.09 -14.22 -2.32
CA THR A 173 1.11 -15.32 -2.32
C THR A 173 1.40 -16.32 -1.19
N ARG A 174 0.48 -17.27 -0.99
CA ARG A 174 0.59 -18.30 0.05
C ARG A 174 -0.25 -19.52 -0.35
N GLU A 175 0.14 -20.72 0.10
CA GLU A 175 -0.60 -21.95 -0.15
C GLU A 175 -2.11 -21.83 0.15
N HIS A 176 -2.92 -22.07 -0.88
CA HIS A 176 -4.35 -21.79 -0.85
C HIS A 176 -5.10 -22.64 0.15
N GLU A 177 -4.75 -23.91 0.29
CA GLU A 177 -5.33 -24.87 1.22
C GLU A 177 -5.18 -24.37 2.67
N VAL A 178 -4.02 -23.79 2.99
CA VAL A 178 -3.75 -23.21 4.31
C VAL A 178 -4.52 -21.91 4.50
N VAL A 179 -4.56 -21.05 3.48
CA VAL A 179 -5.29 -19.78 3.52
C VAL A 179 -6.80 -20.01 3.67
N ALA A 180 -7.35 -20.97 2.93
CA ALA A 180 -8.77 -21.33 2.93
C ALA A 180 -9.27 -21.77 4.32
N GLN A 181 -8.39 -22.30 5.17
CA GLN A 181 -8.71 -22.70 6.54
C GLN A 181 -8.57 -21.55 7.56
N SER A 182 -8.26 -20.32 7.12
CA SER A 182 -7.90 -19.20 8.01
C SER A 182 -9.02 -18.16 8.17
N LYS A 183 -9.41 -17.89 9.43
CA LYS A 183 -10.32 -16.78 9.82
C LYS A 183 -11.61 -16.76 8.99
N TRP A 184 -11.85 -15.72 8.19
CA TRP A 184 -13.07 -15.58 7.39
C TRP A 184 -13.10 -16.51 6.18
N TRP A 185 -11.94 -16.92 5.65
CA TRP A 185 -11.87 -17.88 4.56
C TRP A 185 -12.43 -19.25 4.97
N ALA A 186 -12.21 -19.67 6.22
CA ALA A 186 -12.73 -20.95 6.74
C ALA A 186 -14.26 -21.05 6.75
N LYS A 187 -14.95 -19.90 6.61
CA LYS A 187 -16.42 -19.82 6.56
C LYS A 187 -16.95 -19.64 5.14
N ASP A 188 -16.07 -19.46 4.15
CA ASP A 188 -16.44 -19.24 2.77
C ASP A 188 -16.33 -20.57 2.00
N PRO A 189 -17.45 -21.19 1.59
CA PRO A 189 -17.42 -22.46 0.86
C PRO A 189 -16.72 -22.35 -0.50
N GLN A 190 -16.53 -21.13 -1.02
CA GLN A 190 -15.84 -20.85 -2.28
C GLN A 190 -14.41 -20.34 -2.07
N ALA A 191 -13.83 -20.48 -0.87
CA ALA A 191 -12.52 -19.92 -0.56
C ALA A 191 -11.43 -20.33 -1.56
N LEU A 192 -11.31 -21.62 -1.88
CA LEU A 192 -10.28 -22.13 -2.81
C LEU A 192 -10.46 -21.58 -4.22
N GLU A 193 -11.70 -21.53 -4.72
CA GLU A 193 -12.03 -20.97 -6.03
C GLU A 193 -11.63 -19.49 -6.10
N LYS A 194 -12.07 -18.68 -5.11
CA LYS A 194 -11.75 -17.25 -5.03
C LYS A 194 -10.26 -16.98 -4.91
N LEU A 195 -9.54 -17.78 -4.12
CA LEU A 195 -8.08 -17.66 -3.99
C LEU A 195 -7.39 -17.96 -5.31
N GLY A 196 -7.82 -18.99 -6.04
CA GLY A 196 -7.37 -19.27 -7.40
C GLY A 196 -7.60 -18.10 -8.36
N GLU A 197 -8.79 -17.49 -8.34
CA GLU A 197 -9.08 -16.29 -9.13
C GLU A 197 -8.21 -15.09 -8.75
N TYR A 198 -7.98 -14.89 -7.45
CA TYR A 198 -7.15 -13.81 -6.95
C TYR A 198 -5.70 -13.99 -7.39
N GLU A 199 -5.18 -15.21 -7.31
CA GLU A 199 -3.84 -15.53 -7.78
C GLU A 199 -3.69 -15.34 -9.30
N ALA A 200 -4.68 -15.76 -10.10
CA ALA A 200 -4.67 -15.51 -11.54
C ALA A 200 -4.66 -14.00 -11.86
N LYS A 201 -5.37 -13.18 -11.08
CA LYS A 201 -5.31 -11.72 -11.19
C LYS A 201 -3.94 -11.17 -10.79
N LEU A 202 -3.31 -11.70 -9.71
CA LEU A 202 -1.94 -11.32 -9.33
C LEU A 202 -0.93 -11.65 -10.43
N ASP A 203 -1.05 -12.81 -11.08
CA ASP A 203 -0.21 -13.18 -12.22
C ASP A 203 -0.40 -12.25 -13.40
N ALA A 204 -1.64 -11.87 -13.69
CA ALA A 204 -1.92 -10.86 -14.72
C ALA A 204 -1.30 -9.50 -14.38
N MET A 205 -1.36 -9.08 -13.11
CA MET A 205 -0.69 -7.85 -12.65
C MET A 205 0.83 -7.95 -12.83
N CYS A 206 1.47 -9.05 -12.42
CA CYS A 206 2.90 -9.26 -12.64
C CYS A 206 3.29 -9.14 -14.11
N LYS A 207 2.54 -9.78 -15.02
CA LYS A 207 2.78 -9.72 -16.47
C LYS A 207 2.71 -8.29 -17.02
N VAL A 208 1.72 -7.51 -16.57
CA VAL A 208 1.56 -6.11 -17.01
C VAL A 208 2.66 -5.20 -16.43
N LEU A 209 3.08 -5.46 -15.18
CA LEU A 209 4.10 -4.66 -14.49
C LEU A 209 5.53 -4.94 -14.97
N GLY A 210 5.79 -6.15 -15.49
CA GLY A 210 7.13 -6.58 -15.91
C GLY A 210 8.15 -6.41 -14.77
N ASP A 211 9.28 -5.78 -15.06
CA ASP A 211 10.40 -5.57 -14.13
C ASP A 211 10.03 -4.75 -12.87
N ARG A 212 8.84 -4.13 -12.85
CA ARG A 212 8.32 -3.41 -11.69
C ARG A 212 7.70 -4.34 -10.64
N ALA A 213 7.46 -5.61 -10.95
CA ALA A 213 6.91 -6.58 -10.02
C ALA A 213 7.94 -7.61 -9.61
N PHE A 214 7.99 -7.92 -8.32
CA PHE A 214 8.73 -9.05 -7.78
C PHE A 214 7.79 -9.94 -6.98
N ARG A 215 7.75 -11.23 -7.31
CA ARG A 215 6.86 -12.19 -6.64
C ARG A 215 7.60 -12.92 -5.54
N VAL A 216 6.95 -13.06 -4.38
CA VAL A 216 7.41 -13.87 -3.25
C VAL A 216 6.28 -14.79 -2.79
N HIS A 217 6.64 -15.96 -2.28
CA HIS A 217 5.70 -16.92 -1.72
C HIS A 217 5.96 -17.11 -0.23
N TYR A 218 4.92 -16.94 0.59
CA TYR A 218 5.03 -16.97 2.05
C TYR A 218 5.67 -18.26 2.57
N ASP A 219 5.21 -19.40 2.09
CA ASP A 219 5.67 -20.69 2.61
C ASP A 219 7.14 -20.95 2.25
N GLU A 220 7.65 -20.39 1.15
CA GLU A 220 9.06 -20.45 0.76
C GLU A 220 9.95 -19.65 1.72
N TYR A 221 9.66 -18.37 1.95
CA TYR A 221 10.52 -17.55 2.82
C TYR A 221 10.38 -17.84 4.30
N ILE A 222 9.31 -18.53 4.70
CA ILE A 222 9.18 -19.07 6.05
C ILE A 222 10.04 -20.31 6.23
N ALA A 223 10.09 -21.19 5.23
CA ALA A 223 10.94 -22.39 5.25
C ALA A 223 12.43 -22.03 5.14
N ASP A 224 12.77 -21.10 4.25
CA ASP A 224 14.11 -20.60 4.04
C ASP A 224 14.12 -19.08 3.83
N PRO A 225 14.47 -18.29 4.88
CA PRO A 225 14.58 -16.84 4.77
C PRO A 225 15.56 -16.36 3.68
N ALA A 226 16.53 -17.19 3.29
CA ALA A 226 17.50 -16.85 2.24
C ALA A 226 16.85 -16.69 0.86
N SER A 227 15.67 -17.27 0.63
CA SER A 227 14.88 -17.08 -0.59
C SER A 227 14.54 -15.60 -0.89
N LEU A 228 14.51 -14.74 0.14
CA LEU A 228 14.27 -13.31 -0.02
C LEU A 228 15.46 -12.54 -0.61
N ARG A 229 16.65 -13.14 -0.71
CA ARG A 229 17.85 -12.47 -1.22
C ARG A 229 17.62 -11.82 -2.58
N ALA A 230 17.00 -12.54 -3.52
CA ALA A 230 16.72 -12.03 -4.85
C ALA A 230 15.77 -10.81 -4.84
N MET A 231 14.82 -10.76 -3.89
CA MET A 231 13.97 -9.59 -3.71
C MET A 231 14.78 -8.38 -3.23
N PHE A 232 15.70 -8.57 -2.29
CA PHE A 232 16.58 -7.50 -1.79
C PHE A 232 17.52 -7.00 -2.89
N GLU A 233 18.12 -7.89 -3.68
CA GLU A 233 18.93 -7.54 -4.85
C GLU A 233 18.13 -6.74 -5.87
N TRP A 234 16.90 -7.16 -6.19
CA TRP A 234 15.99 -6.41 -7.06
C TRP A 234 15.60 -5.04 -6.48
N LEU A 235 15.49 -4.94 -5.16
CA LEU A 235 15.26 -3.67 -4.48
C LEU A 235 16.48 -2.74 -4.54
N GLY A 236 17.67 -3.28 -4.76
CA GLY A 236 18.95 -2.58 -4.66
C GLY A 236 19.45 -2.44 -3.22
N GLU A 237 19.05 -3.36 -2.34
CA GLU A 237 19.29 -3.29 -0.89
C GLU A 237 20.15 -4.49 -0.44
N GLU A 238 20.92 -4.30 0.64
CA GLU A 238 21.73 -5.37 1.20
C GLU A 238 20.86 -6.41 1.92
N PHE A 239 21.11 -7.68 1.63
CA PHE A 239 20.43 -8.79 2.29
C PHE A 239 21.22 -9.31 3.49
N ASP A 240 20.69 -9.08 4.68
CA ASP A 240 21.12 -9.71 5.93
C ASP A 240 20.06 -10.69 6.44
N VAL A 241 20.37 -11.98 6.33
CA VAL A 241 19.48 -13.07 6.73
C VAL A 241 19.19 -13.07 8.24
N GLU A 242 20.12 -12.63 9.07
CA GLU A 242 19.93 -12.63 10.52
C GLU A 242 18.99 -11.51 10.95
N SER A 243 19.13 -10.31 10.35
CA SER A 243 18.15 -9.23 10.51
C SER A 243 16.74 -9.66 10.08
N VAL A 244 16.61 -10.36 8.95
CA VAL A 244 15.31 -10.88 8.49
C VAL A 244 14.73 -11.88 9.50
N LYS A 245 15.52 -12.84 9.99
CA LYS A 245 15.10 -13.80 11.01
C LYS A 245 14.63 -13.12 12.30
N GLN A 246 15.30 -12.06 12.73
CA GLN A 246 14.89 -11.29 13.91
C GLN A 246 13.49 -10.68 13.73
N VAL A 247 13.21 -10.13 12.54
CA VAL A 247 11.87 -9.62 12.23
C VAL A 247 10.84 -10.75 12.23
N MET A 248 11.17 -11.90 11.64
CA MET A 248 10.29 -13.07 11.59
C MET A 248 9.98 -13.68 12.96
N ALA A 249 10.90 -13.54 13.93
CA ALA A 249 10.68 -13.98 15.31
C ALA A 249 9.64 -13.12 16.06
N VAL A 250 9.38 -11.90 15.59
CA VAL A 250 8.32 -11.05 16.16
C VAL A 250 6.96 -11.48 15.59
N ARG A 251 5.96 -11.59 16.46
CA ARG A 251 4.61 -11.94 16.02
C ARG A 251 3.96 -10.79 15.26
N HIS A 252 3.80 -10.94 13.96
CA HIS A 252 3.07 -10.01 13.09
C HIS A 252 1.66 -10.53 12.85
N SER A 253 0.64 -9.80 13.31
CA SER A 253 -0.80 -10.10 13.26
C SER A 253 -1.43 -10.92 14.43
N TYR A 254 -2.69 -10.59 14.71
CA TYR A 254 -3.60 -11.17 15.73
C TYR A 254 -4.74 -11.97 15.06
#